data_AF-A0A2S7A0P4-F1
#
_entry.id   AF-A0A2S7A0P4-F1
#
_cell.length_a   1.000
_cell.length_b   1.000
_cell.length_c   1.000
_cell.angle_alpha   90.00
_cell.angle_beta   90.00
_cell.angle_gamma   90.00
#
_symmetry.space_group_name_H-M   'P 1'
#
loop_
_entity.id
_entity.type
_entity.pdbx_description
1 polymer ?
#
loop_
_entity_poly.entity_id
_entity_poly.type
_entity_poly.pdbx_seq_one_letter_code
_entity_poly.pdbx_strand_id
1 'polypeptide(L)' 'MGAWVRGQDRPHAEGETRGDVAVALTPGRMETRPQGISDRRDRQATVATSTRLVVEDGKAGAVEA' A
#
# COMPACT_ATOMS: atom_id res chain seq x y z
N MET A 1 10.94 -22.38 24.81
CA MET A 1 9.88 -22.59 23.82
C MET A 1 9.24 -21.23 23.54
N GLY A 2 9.30 -20.73 22.31
CA GLY A 2 8.66 -19.47 21.92
C GLY A 2 8.43 -19.50 20.42
N ALA A 3 7.16 -19.57 20.03
CA ALA A 3 6.74 -19.74 18.65
C ALA A 3 6.97 -18.45 17.84
N TRP A 4 7.69 -18.57 16.73
CA TRP A 4 7.86 -17.51 15.75
C TRP A 4 6.57 -17.37 14.93
N VAL A 5 5.84 -16.27 15.12
CA VAL A 5 4.73 -15.90 14.24
C VAL A 5 5.33 -15.44 12.90
N ARG A 6 5.25 -16.31 11.89
CA ARG A 6 5.49 -15.98 10.49
C ARG A 6 4.33 -15.13 9.97
N GLY A 7 4.66 -13.95 9.45
CA GLY A 7 3.72 -13.04 8.82
C GLY A 7 4.10 -11.58 9.03
N GLN A 8 5.30 -11.19 8.62
CA GLN A 8 5.65 -9.78 8.49
C GLN A 8 6.40 -9.62 7.16
N ASP A 9 5.63 -9.53 6.06
CA ASP A 9 6.12 -8.82 4.89
C ASP A 9 6.20 -7.34 5.31
N ARG A 10 7.34 -6.97 5.87
CA ARG A 10 7.60 -5.57 6.24
C ARG A 10 7.73 -4.77 4.96
N PRO A 11 7.15 -3.55 4.89
CA PRO A 11 7.27 -2.71 3.71
C PRO A 11 8.75 -2.43 3.44
N HIS A 12 9.15 -2.67 2.20
CA HIS A 12 10.47 -2.34 1.71
C HIS A 12 10.74 -0.85 1.93
N ALA A 13 11.88 -0.55 2.56
CA ALA A 13 12.20 0.68 3.28
C ALA A 13 11.84 2.00 2.57
N GLU A 14 11.42 2.98 3.38
CA GLU A 14 10.96 4.35 3.05
C GLU A 14 11.99 5.25 2.31
N GLY A 15 13.11 4.72 1.83
CA GLY A 15 14.22 5.51 1.31
C GLY A 15 14.18 5.86 -0.18
N GLU A 16 13.72 4.95 -1.04
CA GLU A 16 13.93 5.08 -2.49
C GLU A 16 12.82 4.45 -3.37
N THR A 17 11.65 4.18 -2.80
CA THR A 17 10.55 3.59 -3.55
C THR A 17 9.82 4.66 -4.36
N ARG A 18 10.21 4.87 -5.62
CA ARG A 18 9.30 5.49 -6.61
C ARG A 18 8.14 4.51 -6.83
N GLY A 19 7.16 4.59 -5.95
CA GLY A 19 5.93 3.83 -5.99
C GLY A 19 4.89 4.49 -6.90
N ASP A 20 4.04 3.68 -7.50
CA ASP A 20 2.82 4.15 -8.15
C ASP A 20 1.69 4.24 -7.13
N VAL A 21 0.64 5.00 -7.46
CA VAL A 21 -0.57 5.08 -6.64
C VAL A 21 -1.75 4.59 -7.46
N ALA A 22 -2.41 3.53 -6.99
CA ALA A 22 -3.65 3.06 -7.58
C ALA A 22 -4.85 3.70 -6.86
N VAL A 23 -5.67 4.43 -7.61
CA VAL A 23 -6.88 5.09 -7.09
C VAL A 23 -8.11 4.45 -7.71
N ALA A 24 -9.10 4.12 -6.88
CA ALA A 24 -10.45 3.73 -7.31
C ALA A 24 -11.46 4.76 -6.79
N LEU A 25 -12.28 5.28 -7.70
CA LEU A 25 -13.29 6.30 -7.41
C LEU A 25 -14.68 5.74 -7.64
N THR A 26 -15.56 5.96 -6.66
CA THR A 26 -17.01 5.80 -6.79
C THR A 26 -17.69 7.07 -6.27
N PRO A 27 -18.96 7.33 -6.61
CA PRO A 27 -19.69 8.42 -5.96
C PRO A 27 -19.63 8.26 -4.43
N GLY A 28 -19.20 9.32 -3.75
CA GLY A 28 -19.10 9.34 -2.29
C GLY A 28 -17.90 8.62 -1.67
N ARG A 29 -17.00 8.00 -2.46
CA ARG A 29 -15.86 7.24 -1.91
C ARG A 29 -14.64 7.24 -2.84
N MET A 30 -13.47 7.45 -2.25
CA MET A 30 -12.16 7.27 -2.88
C MET A 30 -11.35 6.25 -2.09
N GLU A 31 -10.86 5.22 -2.78
CA GLU A 31 -9.89 4.28 -2.23
C GLU A 31 -8.53 4.52 -2.89
N THR A 32 -7.50 4.71 -2.07
CA THR A 32 -6.11 4.95 -2.47
C THR A 32 -5.22 3.84 -1.98
N ARG A 33 -4.40 3.30 -2.88
CA ARG A 33 -3.47 2.19 -2.60
C ARG A 33 -2.08 2.61 -3.05
N PRO A 34 -1.23 3.11 -2.14
CA PRO A 34 0.19 3.31 -2.43
C PRO A 34 0.84 1.95 -2.71
N GLN A 35 1.61 1.88 -3.78
CA GLN A 35 2.24 0.64 -4.23
C GLN A 35 3.75 0.79 -4.26
N GLY A 36 4.44 -0.18 -3.66
CA GLY A 36 5.89 -0.34 -3.80
C GLY A 36 6.21 -1.32 -4.93
N ILE A 37 7.25 -0.99 -5.70
CA ILE A 37 7.88 -1.92 -6.64
C ILE A 37 9.15 -2.43 -5.95
N SER A 38 9.46 -3.72 -6.06
CA SER A 38 10.77 -4.26 -5.68
C SER A 38 11.89 -3.75 -6.62
N ASP A 39 13.02 -4.45 -6.77
CA ASP A 39 14.13 -3.95 -7.61
C ASP A 39 13.70 -3.84 -9.08
N ARG A 40 13.49 -2.62 -9.58
CA ARG A 40 13.04 -2.35 -10.96
C ARG A 40 14.03 -2.80 -12.04
N ARG A 41 15.30 -3.07 -11.67
CA ARG A 41 16.29 -3.64 -12.58
C ARG A 41 16.08 -5.14 -12.80
N ASP A 42 15.37 -5.80 -11.87
CA ASP A 42 14.89 -7.16 -12.04
C ASP A 42 13.66 -7.16 -12.95
N ARG A 43 13.69 -7.96 -14.02
CA ARG A 43 12.53 -8.14 -14.90
C ARG A 43 11.37 -8.86 -14.20
N GLN A 44 11.66 -9.56 -13.11
CA GLN A 44 10.69 -10.25 -12.26
C GLN A 44 10.23 -9.40 -11.07
N ALA A 45 10.47 -8.08 -11.10
CA ALA A 45 10.01 -7.18 -10.05
C ALA A 45 8.52 -7.33 -9.77
N THR A 46 8.16 -7.26 -8.50
CA THR A 46 6.79 -7.40 -8.02
C THR A 46 6.28 -6.05 -7.52
N VAL A 47 4.96 -5.88 -7.62
CA VAL A 47 4.24 -4.72 -7.10
C VAL A 47 3.43 -5.16 -5.89
N ALA A 48 3.58 -4.47 -4.77
CA ALA A 48 2.83 -4.73 -3.55
C ALA A 48 2.16 -3.45 -3.05
N THR A 49 0.97 -3.59 -2.49
CA THR A 49 0.28 -2.47 -1.83
C THR A 49 0.82 -2.35 -0.40
N SER A 50 1.24 -1.16 0.01
CA SER A 50 1.77 -0.94 1.37
C SER A 50 0.68 -0.63 2.39
N THR A 51 -0.36 0.12 2.00
CA THR A 51 -1.53 0.44 2.83
C THR A 51 -2.75 0.68 1.95
N ARG A 52 -3.94 0.73 2.56
CA ARG A 52 -5.17 1.16 1.90
C ARG A 52 -5.77 2.31 2.67
N LEU A 53 -5.96 3.42 1.98
CA LEU A 53 -6.55 4.63 2.53
C LEU A 53 -7.90 4.90 1.88
N VAL A 54 -8.91 5.19 2.69
CA VAL A 54 -10.26 5.48 2.23
C VAL A 54 -10.67 6.87 2.68
N VAL A 55 -11.19 7.64 1.74
CA VAL A 55 -11.88 8.90 1.98
C VAL A 55 -13.35 8.71 1.60
N GLU A 56 -14.24 9.04 2.52
CA GLU A 56 -15.69 8.95 2.34
C GLU A 56 -16.29 10.37 2.38
N ASP A 57 -17.28 10.63 1.53
CA ASP A 57 -18.00 11.89 1.53
C ASP A 57 -18.70 12.14 2.88
N GLY A 58 -18.66 13.39 3.34
CA GLY A 58 -19.14 13.80 4.65
C GLY A 58 -18.30 13.32 5.85
N LYS A 59 -17.19 12.59 5.63
CA LYS A 59 -16.25 12.20 6.71
C LYS A 59 -14.92 12.92 6.53
N ALA A 60 -14.43 13.53 7.62
CA ALA A 60 -13.17 14.24 7.60
C ALA A 60 -11.98 13.26 7.57
N GLY A 61 -11.08 13.48 6.60
CA GLY A 61 -9.80 12.79 6.52
C GLY A 61 -9.83 11.44 5.81
N ALA A 62 -8.65 10.85 5.69
CA ALA A 62 -8.46 9.49 5.18
C ALA A 62 -8.28 8.53 6.37
N VAL A 63 -8.88 7.35 6.27
CA VAL A 63 -8.73 6.27 7.25
C VAL A 63 -8.08 5.05 6.62
N GLU A 64 -7.29 4.33 7.39
CA GLU A 64 -6.77 3.03 6.96
C GLU A 64 -7.91 1.99 6.98
N ALA A 65 -7.97 1.16 5.93
CA ALA A 65 -9.06 0.20 5.68
C ALA A 65 -8.60 -1.26 5.77
#